data_AF-A0A973FLT0-F1
#
_entry.id   AF-A0A973FLT0-F1
#
_cell.length_a   1.000
_cell.length_b   1.000
_cell.length_c   1.000
_cell.angle_alpha   90.00
_cell.angle_beta   90.00
_cell.angle_gamma   90.00
#
_symmetry.space_group_name_H-M   'P 1'
#
loop_
_entity.id
_entity.type
_entity.pdbx_description
1 polymer ?
#
loop_
_entity_poly.entity_id
_entity_poly.type
_entity_poly.pdbx_seq_one_letter_code
_entity_poly.pdbx_strand_id
1 'polypeptide(L)'
;MKKLDLVNITLQPRRSRGLPQVGQQIRLTACKDGEIWQGSRRFSYRSGQVYLGVVMAVAEDGLIDLRTEEGQELRLYQRDTAFEFEFPV
;
A
#
# COMPACT_ATOMS: atom_id res chain seq x y z
N MET A 1 1.39 -30.70 -1.70
CA MET A 1 0.98 -29.48 -2.43
C MET A 1 0.17 -28.62 -1.47
N LYS A 2 0.66 -27.44 -1.08
CA LYS A 2 -0.10 -26.50 -0.24
C LYS A 2 -1.08 -25.74 -1.13
N LYS A 3 -2.37 -25.82 -0.80
CA LYS A 3 -3.46 -25.09 -1.44
C LYS A 3 -3.26 -23.60 -1.15
N LEU A 4 -3.12 -22.79 -2.20
CA LEU A 4 -3.17 -21.33 -2.09
C LEU A 4 -4.65 -20.94 -2.11
N ASP A 5 -5.20 -20.65 -0.93
CA ASP A 5 -6.54 -20.09 -0.82
C ASP A 5 -6.50 -18.63 -1.29
N LEU A 6 -7.02 -18.38 -2.49
CA LEU A 6 -7.23 -17.05 -3.04
C LEU A 6 -8.39 -16.40 -2.29
N VAL A 7 -8.07 -15.58 -1.29
CA VAL A 7 -9.07 -14.80 -0.56
C VAL A 7 -9.50 -13.64 -1.46
N ASN A 8 -10.81 -13.51 -1.69
CA ASN A 8 -11.39 -12.33 -2.33
C ASN A 8 -11.18 -11.13 -1.41
N ILE A 9 -10.19 -10.29 -1.71
CA ILE A 9 -10.00 -9.02 -1.03
C ILE A 9 -10.94 -8.02 -1.67
N THR A 10 -12.10 -7.80 -1.06
CA THR A 10 -12.96 -6.67 -1.41
C THR A 10 -12.24 -5.40 -0.96
N LEU A 11 -11.54 -4.74 -1.88
CA LEU A 11 -10.91 -3.43 -1.65
C LEU A 11 -12.02 -2.42 -1.33
N GLN A 12 -12.28 -2.17 -0.05
CA GLN A 12 -13.01 -0.96 0.34
C GLN A 12 -12.01 0.20 0.25
N PRO A 13 -12.23 1.18 -0.63
CA PRO A 13 -11.36 2.34 -0.70
C PRO A 13 -11.59 3.20 0.55
N ARG A 14 -10.88 2.91 1.64
CA ARG A 14 -10.74 3.83 2.77
C ARG A 14 -9.76 4.91 2.38
N ARG A 15 -10.19 5.80 1.48
CA ARG A 15 -9.49 7.05 1.18
C ARG A 15 -9.62 7.95 2.40
N SER A 16 -8.71 7.81 3.36
CA SER A 16 -8.37 8.95 4.21
C SER A 16 -7.90 10.07 3.30
N ARG A 17 -8.63 11.19 3.30
CA ARG A 17 -8.35 12.35 2.42
C ARG A 17 -7.25 13.26 2.99
N GLY A 18 -6.68 12.94 4.16
CA GLY A 18 -5.67 13.75 4.83
C GLY A 18 -4.25 13.24 4.57
N LEU A 19 -3.28 14.15 4.61
CA LEU A 19 -1.87 13.78 4.77
C LEU A 19 -1.70 13.11 6.16
N PRO A 20 -0.84 12.09 6.29
CA PRO A 20 -0.51 11.55 7.61
C PRO A 20 0.18 12.59 8.48
N GLN A 21 0.22 12.33 9.78
CA GLN A 21 1.01 13.11 10.73
C GLN A 21 2.39 12.50 10.94
N VAL A 22 3.38 13.34 11.23
CA VAL A 22 4.70 12.86 11.68
C VAL A 22 4.53 12.06 12.99
N GLY A 23 5.19 10.91 13.07
CA GLY A 23 5.06 9.95 14.16
C GLY A 23 3.90 8.96 14.00
N GLN A 24 3.04 9.13 13.00
CA GLN A 24 1.94 8.21 12.74
C GLN A 24 2.45 6.90 12.15
N GLN A 25 1.98 5.77 12.69
CA GLN A 25 2.16 4.47 12.05
C GLN A 25 1.22 4.35 10.86
N ILE A 26 1.74 3.90 9.73
CA ILE A 26 0.95 3.67 8.52
C ILE A 26 1.26 2.29 7.94
N ARG A 27 0.25 1.74 7.27
CA ARG A 27 0.40 0.56 6.44
C ARG A 27 0.47 1.00 4.98
N LEU A 28 1.59 0.69 4.34
CA LEU A 28 1.86 0.99 2.94
C LEU A 28 1.75 -0.29 2.13
N THR A 29 0.97 -0.29 1.05
CA THR A 29 0.95 -1.39 0.08
C THR A 29 1.57 -0.92 -1.22
N ALA A 30 2.70 -1.49 -1.62
CA ALA A 30 3.29 -1.28 -2.95
C ALA A 30 2.53 -2.11 -3.97
N CYS A 31 1.65 -1.48 -4.73
CA CYS A 31 0.75 -2.11 -5.68
C CYS A 31 1.49 -2.57 -6.93
N LYS A 32 1.28 -3.82 -7.29
CA LYS A 32 1.64 -4.41 -8.58
C LYS A 32 0.40 -5.01 -9.20
N ASP A 33 0.05 -4.50 -10.37
CA ASP A 33 -1.00 -5.08 -11.18
C ASP A 33 -0.52 -6.41 -11.75
N GLY A 34 -1.30 -7.47 -11.50
CA GLY A 34 -1.09 -8.79 -12.04
C GLY A 34 -2.29 -9.20 -12.88
N GLU A 35 -2.02 -9.97 -13.93
CA GLU A 35 -3.06 -10.64 -14.70
C GLU A 35 -2.84 -12.14 -14.63
N ILE A 36 -3.89 -12.89 -14.31
CA ILE A 36 -3.92 -14.33 -14.48
C ILE A 36 -4.97 -14.70 -15.52
N TRP A 37 -4.62 -15.69 -16.34
CA TRP A 37 -5.53 -16.29 -17.30
C TRP A 37 -6.01 -17.64 -16.76
N GLN A 38 -7.32 -17.83 -16.65
CA GLN A 38 -7.93 -19.13 -16.34
C GLN A 38 -8.84 -19.52 -17.51
N GLY A 39 -8.32 -20.37 -18.39
CA GLY A 39 -8.97 -20.69 -19.67
C GLY A 39 -9.06 -19.45 -20.55
N SER A 40 -10.27 -19.12 -21.01
CA SER A 40 -10.57 -17.92 -21.81
C SER A 40 -10.88 -16.67 -20.97
N ARG A 41 -10.80 -16.76 -19.63
CA ARG A 41 -11.12 -15.64 -18.73
C ARG A 41 -9.85 -15.00 -18.20
N ARG A 42 -9.78 -13.68 -18.32
CA ARG A 42 -8.73 -12.84 -17.76
C ARG A 42 -9.20 -12.28 -16.41
N PHE A 43 -8.38 -12.45 -15.37
CA PHE A 43 -8.61 -11.86 -14.05
C PHE A 43 -7.44 -10.93 -13.72
N SER A 44 -7.76 -9.66 -13.51
CA SER A 44 -6.81 -8.67 -13.00
C SER A 44 -6.88 -8.65 -11.48
N TYR A 45 -5.73 -8.67 -10.80
CA TYR A 45 -5.65 -8.55 -9.36
C TYR A 45 -4.53 -7.58 -8.99
N ARG A 46 -4.74 -6.83 -7.90
CA ARG A 46 -3.67 -6.05 -7.26
C ARG A 46 -3.02 -6.94 -6.22
N SER A 47 -1.74 -7.22 -6.42
CA SER A 47 -0.88 -7.83 -5.41
C SER A 47 0.15 -6.80 -4.98
N GLY A 48 0.63 -6.85 -3.75
CA GLY A 48 1.61 -5.87 -3.32
C GLY A 48 2.40 -6.30 -2.11
N GLN A 49 3.64 -5.82 -2.03
CA GLN A 49 4.41 -5.93 -0.80
C GLN A 49 3.86 -4.91 0.20
N VAL A 50 3.57 -5.38 1.41
CA VAL A 50 3.05 -4.55 2.49
C VAL A 50 4.21 -4.17 3.40
N TYR A 51 4.34 -2.88 3.68
CA TYR A 51 5.28 -2.34 4.63
C TYR A 51 4.52 -1.69 5.78
N LEU A 52 4.98 -1.94 7.00
CA LEU A 52 4.56 -1.21 8.19
C LEU A 52 5.68 -0.24 8.55
N GLY A 53 5.33 1.01 8.84
CA GLY A 53 6.34 2.02 9.15
C GLY A 53 5.77 3.24 9.86
N VAL A 54 6.69 4.09 10.33
CA VAL A 54 6.39 5.36 11.01
C VAL A 54 6.74 6.51 10.09
N VAL A 55 5.83 7.46 9.95
CA VAL A 55 6.03 8.67 9.17
C VAL A 55 7.04 9.57 9.87
N MET A 56 8.14 9.84 9.20
CA MET A 56 9.26 10.64 9.72
C MET A 56 9.14 12.11 9.34
N ALA A 57 8.65 12.38 8.13
CA ALA A 57 8.41 13.74 7.63
C ALA A 57 7.27 13.74 6.60
N VAL A 58 6.58 14.87 6.51
CA VAL A 58 5.55 15.13 5.50
C VAL A 58 5.74 16.54 4.99
N ALA A 59 5.91 16.70 3.68
CA ALA A 59 5.99 17.99 3.03
C ALA A 59 4.59 18.46 2.57
N GLU A 60 4.46 19.77 2.32
CA GLU A 60 3.19 20.39 1.91
C GLU A 60 2.65 19.88 0.57
N ASP A 61 3.54 19.42 -0.31
CA ASP A 61 3.22 18.85 -1.62
C ASP A 61 2.78 17.37 -1.58
N GLY A 62 2.84 16.76 -0.39
CA GLY A 62 2.47 15.37 -0.16
C GLY A 62 3.60 14.36 -0.35
N LEU A 63 4.86 14.81 -0.37
CA LEU A 63 6.01 13.92 -0.17
C LEU A 63 6.06 13.43 1.28
N ILE A 64 6.24 12.13 1.46
CA ILE A 64 6.24 11.43 2.75
C ILE A 64 7.54 10.66 2.87
N ASP A 65 8.25 10.88 3.97
CA ASP A 65 9.37 10.04 4.40
C ASP A 65 8.87 9.03 5.43
N LEU A 66 9.10 7.75 5.17
CA LEU A 66 8.65 6.61 5.98
C LEU A 66 9.86 5.80 6.41
N ARG A 67 9.94 5.46 7.70
CA ARG A 67 10.88 4.44 8.18
C ARG A 67 10.11 3.16 8.47
N THR A 68 10.45 2.08 7.76
CA THR A 68 9.82 0.76 7.97
C THR A 68 10.30 0.13 9.28
N GLU A 69 9.58 -0.87 9.78
CA GLU A 69 10.00 -1.65 10.96
C GLU A 69 11.34 -2.37 10.76
N GLU A 70 11.68 -2.68 9.50
CA GLU A 70 12.97 -3.29 9.13
C GLU A 70 14.13 -2.27 9.08
N GLY A 71 13.86 -0.99 9.39
CA GLY A 71 14.85 0.08 9.39
C GLY A 71 15.13 0.70 8.02
N GLN A 72 14.37 0.31 6.99
CA GLN A 72 14.49 0.91 5.66
C GLN A 72 13.84 2.30 5.64
N GLU A 73 14.48 3.26 4.98
CA GLU A 73 13.90 4.57 4.70
C GLU A 73 13.34 4.60 3.29
N LEU A 74 12.07 4.99 3.18
CA LEU A 74 11.33 5.11 1.93
C LEU A 74 10.85 6.55 1.78
N ARG A 75 10.96 7.09 0.56
CA ARG A 75 10.47 8.43 0.20
C ARG A 75 9.45 8.29 -0.91
N LEU A 76 8.21 8.72 -0.65
CA LEU A 76 7.03 8.37 -1.45
C LEU A 76 6.10 9.58 -1.59
N TYR A 77 5.45 9.73 -2.74
CA TYR A 77 4.38 10.73 -2.88
C TYR A 77 3.03 10.10 -2.56
N GLN A 78 2.20 10.78 -1.76
CA GLN A 78 0.86 10.31 -1.40
C GLN A 78 -0.03 9.98 -2.62
N ARG A 79 0.18 10.71 -3.72
CA ARG A 79 -0.61 10.58 -4.96
C ARG A 79 -0.06 9.53 -5.92
N ASP A 80 1.06 8.90 -5.60
CA ASP A 80 1.64 7.86 -6.43
C ASP A 80 0.73 6.63 -6.42
N THR A 81 0.18 6.30 -7.59
CA THR A 81 -0.74 5.18 -7.76
C THR A 81 -0.07 3.82 -7.59
N ALA A 82 1.26 3.76 -7.55
CA ALA A 82 2.00 2.57 -7.18
C ALA A 82 1.87 2.24 -5.68
N PHE A 83 1.30 3.14 -4.87
CA PHE A 83 1.20 2.96 -3.42
C PHE A 83 -0.22 3.25 -2.90
N GLU A 84 -0.69 2.36 -2.04
CA GLU A 84 -1.90 2.59 -1.25
C GLU A 84 -1.53 2.79 0.22
N PHE A 85 -1.99 3.92 0.78
CA PHE A 85 -1.74 4.32 2.16
C PHE A 85 -2.98 4.03 3.01
N GLU A 86 -2.81 3.24 4.06
CA GLU A 86 -3.84 2.97 5.06
C GLU A 86 -3.38 3.56 6.40
N PHE A 87 -4.16 4.51 6.91
CA PHE A 87 -3.90 5.18 8.18
C PHE A 87 -4.80 4.53 9.25
N PRO A 88 -4.24 4.07 10.39
CA PRO A 88 -5.05 3.73 11.53
C PRO A 88 -5.80 4.98 11.99
N VAL A 89 -7.10 4.82 12.23
CA VAL A 89 -8.01 5.86 12.74
C VAL A 89 -7.75 6.10 14.21
#